data_AF-A0A3A9B127-F1
#
_entry.id   AF-A0A3A9B127-F1
#
_cell.length_a   1.000
_cell.length_b   1.000
_cell.length_c   1.000
_cell.angle_alpha   90.00
_cell.angle_beta   90.00
_cell.angle_gamma   90.00
#
_symmetry.space_group_name_H-M   'P 1'
#
loop_
_entity.id
_entity.type
_entity.pdbx_description
1 polymer ?
#
loop_
_entity_poly.entity_id
_entity_poly.type
_entity_poly.pdbx_seq_one_letter_code
_entity_poly.pdbx_strand_id
1 'polypeptide(L)'
;MTKTMRLIMIAAVVVLAVGFFGLLATGNSDTVENTIERTPLEPGAVTETGYYEDLAGDWIQQRASLENGLRYFYDKTGVQPFVIILPNGQTSSSKQLTEFAQEAYGELFSDEGHFLLVFCDQNDGTYVCAYALGTQARTVMDPQAIGVLEQNLEKNYLDYSLSEEQIFSNTFAETANQIMQVHSAPSGRIGYVIAILVAGVVICVIVIISNKKKKQALEEQQRKQILDAIDQPLEKFSDKEVEELASKYESADK
;
A
#
# COMPACT_ATOMS: atom_id res chain seq x y z
N MET A 1 5.29 -42.00 -2.33
CA MET A 1 5.15 -40.74 -1.56
C MET A 1 4.94 -41.12 -0.09
N THR A 2 5.91 -40.88 0.77
CA THR A 2 5.87 -41.29 2.19
C THR A 2 4.80 -40.50 2.95
N LYS A 3 4.23 -41.07 4.02
CA LYS A 3 3.15 -40.44 4.82
C LYS A 3 3.55 -39.04 5.34
N THR A 4 4.83 -38.86 5.63
CA THR A 4 5.47 -37.58 5.97
C THR A 4 5.44 -36.55 4.83
N MET A 5 5.60 -36.98 3.57
CA MET A 5 5.57 -36.12 2.39
C MET A 5 4.15 -35.60 2.07
N ARG A 6 3.10 -36.35 2.41
CA ARG A 6 1.70 -35.88 2.31
C ARG A 6 1.36 -34.85 3.40
N LEU A 7 1.82 -35.06 4.64
CA LEU A 7 1.58 -34.11 5.74
C LEU A 7 2.23 -32.74 5.47
N ILE A 8 3.46 -32.75 4.93
CA ILE A 8 4.21 -31.51 4.65
C ILE A 8 3.56 -30.72 3.50
N MET A 9 3.08 -31.40 2.45
CA MET A 9 2.34 -30.75 1.35
C MET A 9 1.04 -30.10 1.85
N ILE A 10 0.29 -30.79 2.71
CA ILE A 10 -0.95 -30.25 3.28
C ILE A 10 -0.64 -29.04 4.18
N ALA A 11 0.40 -29.11 5.01
CA ALA A 11 0.82 -27.98 5.84
C ALA A 11 1.25 -26.77 4.99
N ALA A 12 1.96 -26.98 3.87
CA ALA A 12 2.34 -25.92 2.95
C ALA A 12 1.13 -25.25 2.27
N VAL A 13 0.14 -26.04 1.86
CA VAL A 13 -1.10 -25.53 1.25
C VAL A 13 -1.94 -24.74 2.28
N VAL A 14 -1.98 -25.19 3.53
CA VAL A 14 -2.68 -24.48 4.61
C VAL A 14 -2.00 -23.15 4.94
N VAL A 15 -0.67 -23.10 5.01
CA VAL A 15 0.06 -21.84 5.23
C VAL A 15 -0.17 -20.85 4.09
N LEU A 16 -0.19 -21.33 2.84
CA LEU A 16 -0.51 -20.50 1.68
C LEU A 16 -1.96 -19.99 1.70
N ALA A 17 -2.92 -20.84 2.11
CA ALA A 17 -4.33 -20.47 2.20
C ALA A 17 -4.60 -19.44 3.31
N VAL A 18 -3.95 -19.57 4.47
CA VAL A 18 -4.07 -18.61 5.58
C VAL A 18 -3.43 -17.27 5.22
N GLY A 19 -2.30 -17.27 4.49
CA GLY A 19 -1.69 -16.06 3.94
C GLY A 19 -2.59 -15.36 2.91
N PHE A 20 -3.32 -16.13 2.10
CA PHE A 20 -4.27 -15.61 1.12
C PHE A 20 -5.56 -15.06 1.76
N PHE A 21 -6.04 -15.68 2.84
CA PHE A 21 -7.24 -15.22 3.55
C PHE A 21 -7.00 -13.95 4.38
N GLY A 22 -5.79 -13.77 4.92
CA GLY A 22 -5.37 -12.51 5.54
C GLY A 22 -5.28 -11.33 4.56
N LEU A 23 -5.21 -11.62 3.25
CA LEU A 23 -5.17 -10.61 2.18
C LEU A 23 -6.57 -10.09 1.80
N LEU A 24 -7.62 -10.88 2.05
CA LEU A 24 -9.02 -10.53 1.74
C LEU A 24 -9.75 -9.85 2.90
N ALA A 25 -9.16 -9.87 4.10
CA ALA A 25 -9.69 -9.19 5.28
C ALA A 25 -9.15 -7.76 5.38
N THR A 26 -9.39 -6.93 4.36
CA THR A 26 -9.23 -5.48 4.47
C THR A 26 -10.61 -4.86 4.44
N GLY A 27 -11.05 -4.38 5.61
CA GLY A 27 -12.28 -3.59 5.72
C GLY A 27 -12.21 -2.35 4.85
N ASN A 28 -13.34 -1.98 4.26
CA ASN A 28 -13.56 -0.69 3.62
C ASN A 28 -13.18 0.42 4.59
N SER A 29 -12.13 1.17 4.27
CA SER A 29 -11.88 2.48 4.86
C SER A 29 -12.07 3.50 3.74
N ASP A 30 -12.97 4.46 3.94
CA ASP A 30 -13.33 5.53 2.99
C ASP A 30 -12.21 6.59 2.86
N THR A 31 -10.95 6.17 2.88
CA THR A 31 -9.79 7.03 2.65
C THR A 31 -9.63 7.27 1.15
N VAL A 32 -9.68 8.53 0.69
CA VAL A 32 -9.31 8.88 -0.70
C VAL A 32 -7.90 8.34 -0.97
N GLU A 33 -7.79 7.52 -2.01
CA GLU A 33 -6.54 6.86 -2.37
C GLU A 33 -5.58 7.90 -2.97
N ASN A 34 -4.55 8.31 -2.22
CA ASN A 34 -3.48 9.13 -2.77
C ASN A 34 -2.47 8.24 -3.52
N THR A 35 -2.68 8.08 -4.84
CA THR A 35 -1.88 7.19 -5.71
C THR A 35 -0.88 7.92 -6.61
N ILE A 36 -0.98 9.25 -6.69
CA ILE A 36 -0.18 10.08 -7.58
C ILE A 36 0.96 10.71 -6.79
N GLU A 37 2.20 10.52 -7.24
CA GLU A 37 3.35 11.25 -6.73
C GLU A 37 3.38 12.67 -7.32
N ARG A 38 3.53 13.67 -6.45
CA ARG A 38 3.50 15.09 -6.81
C ARG A 38 4.84 15.74 -6.51
N THR A 39 5.28 16.60 -7.43
CA THR A 39 6.44 17.47 -7.21
C THR A 39 5.91 18.86 -6.84
N PRO A 40 6.47 19.53 -5.81
CA PRO A 40 6.12 20.91 -5.51
C PRO A 40 6.32 21.83 -6.72
N LEU A 41 5.58 22.94 -6.78
CA LEU A 41 5.87 23.98 -7.76
C LEU A 41 7.26 24.58 -7.51
N GLU A 42 7.94 24.92 -8.59
CA GLU A 42 9.24 25.57 -8.55
C GLU A 42 9.15 26.95 -7.87
N PRO A 43 10.19 27.37 -7.13
CA PRO A 43 10.25 28.71 -6.56
C PRO A 43 10.04 29.79 -7.63
N GLY A 44 9.20 30.78 -7.32
CA GLY A 44 8.85 31.86 -8.26
C GLY A 44 7.66 31.56 -9.18
N ALA A 45 7.03 30.39 -9.06
CA ALA A 45 5.75 30.09 -9.73
C ALA A 45 4.57 30.94 -9.22
N VAL A 46 4.72 31.54 -8.04
CA VAL A 46 3.72 32.34 -7.33
C VAL A 46 4.31 33.72 -7.02
N THR A 47 3.51 34.77 -7.24
CA THR A 47 3.75 36.10 -6.66
C THR A 47 2.96 36.21 -5.36
N GLU A 48 3.66 36.13 -4.21
CA GLU A 48 2.97 35.95 -2.92
C GLU A 48 1.95 37.05 -2.61
N THR A 49 0.71 36.65 -2.34
CA THR A 49 -0.38 37.54 -1.89
C THR A 49 -0.71 37.36 -0.41
N GLY A 50 -1.77 38.02 0.07
CA GLY A 50 -2.44 37.60 1.30
C GLY A 50 -2.96 36.16 1.21
N TYR A 51 -3.52 35.66 2.31
CA TYR A 51 -3.98 34.27 2.40
C TYR A 51 -5.50 34.12 2.51
N TYR A 52 -6.22 35.20 2.83
CA TYR A 52 -7.65 35.13 3.00
C TYR A 52 -8.32 36.49 2.87
N GLU A 53 -9.63 36.45 2.62
CA GLU A 53 -10.56 37.56 2.78
C GLU A 53 -11.80 37.08 3.54
N ASP A 54 -12.05 37.67 4.70
CA ASP A 54 -13.21 37.36 5.53
C ASP A 54 -14.30 38.42 5.29
N LEU A 55 -15.21 38.14 4.35
CA LEU A 55 -16.32 39.02 4.01
C LEU A 55 -17.49 38.89 5.00
N ALA A 56 -17.57 37.79 5.74
CA ALA A 56 -18.50 37.64 6.87
C ALA A 56 -18.09 38.57 8.03
N GLY A 57 -16.78 38.67 8.26
CA GLY A 57 -16.14 39.64 9.16
C GLY A 57 -16.02 39.17 10.61
N ASP A 58 -16.49 37.97 10.93
CA ASP A 58 -16.50 37.38 12.27
C ASP A 58 -15.84 36.00 12.36
N TRP A 59 -15.43 35.40 11.23
CA TRP A 59 -14.80 34.08 11.19
C TRP A 59 -13.33 34.11 11.62
N ILE A 60 -12.59 35.16 11.25
CA ILE A 60 -11.13 35.21 11.49
C ILE A 60 -10.80 36.25 12.56
N GLN A 61 -10.65 35.78 13.79
CA GLN A 61 -10.24 36.59 14.94
C GLN A 61 -8.72 36.60 15.11
N GLN A 62 -8.07 35.46 14.84
CA GLN A 62 -6.63 35.26 14.98
C GLN A 62 -5.98 34.87 13.65
N ARG A 63 -5.58 35.88 12.88
CA ARG A 63 -4.96 35.71 11.55
C ARG A 63 -3.85 34.65 11.51
N ALA A 64 -2.96 34.67 12.50
CA ALA A 64 -1.85 33.73 12.58
C ALA A 64 -2.32 32.26 12.70
N SER A 65 -3.44 32.00 13.38
CA SER A 65 -3.99 30.64 13.53
C SER A 65 -4.37 30.05 12.17
N LEU A 66 -5.04 30.85 11.33
CA LEU A 66 -5.38 30.50 9.96
C LEU A 66 -4.12 30.40 9.10
N GLU A 67 -3.35 31.49 9.01
CA GLU A 67 -2.23 31.64 8.08
C GLU A 67 -1.16 30.56 8.29
N ASN A 68 -0.95 30.06 9.51
CA ASN A 68 0.05 29.01 9.76
C ASN A 68 -0.18 27.75 8.91
N GLY A 69 -1.42 27.27 8.81
CA GLY A 69 -1.73 26.07 8.02
C GLY A 69 -1.69 26.32 6.52
N LEU A 70 -2.14 27.50 6.09
CA LEU A 70 -2.11 27.92 4.69
C LEU A 70 -0.67 28.13 4.20
N ARG A 71 0.18 28.78 5.01
CA ARG A 71 1.62 28.92 4.75
C ARG A 71 2.32 27.57 4.73
N TYR A 72 2.01 26.68 5.68
CA TYR A 72 2.56 25.34 5.69
C TYR A 72 2.21 24.56 4.41
N PHE A 73 0.97 24.70 3.91
CA PHE A 73 0.59 24.11 2.63
C PHE A 73 1.40 24.70 1.48
N TYR A 74 1.56 26.04 1.42
CA TYR A 74 2.37 26.70 0.41
C TYR A 74 3.83 26.22 0.45
N ASP A 75 4.46 26.18 1.63
CA ASP A 75 5.84 25.73 1.82
C ASP A 75 6.07 24.29 1.34
N LYS A 76 5.07 23.41 1.49
CA LYS A 76 5.16 22.00 1.12
C LYS A 76 4.90 21.74 -0.36
N THR A 77 4.04 22.54 -0.97
CA THR A 77 3.47 22.25 -2.29
C THR A 77 3.93 23.24 -3.37
N GLY A 78 4.43 24.41 -2.98
CA GLY A 78 4.66 25.55 -3.86
C GLY A 78 3.37 26.20 -4.39
N VAL A 79 2.18 25.69 -4.05
CA VAL A 79 0.87 26.25 -4.42
C VAL A 79 0.38 27.17 -3.30
N GLN A 80 0.13 28.44 -3.59
CA GLN A 80 -0.38 29.34 -2.55
C GLN A 80 -1.91 29.21 -2.43
N PRO A 81 -2.42 28.79 -1.24
CA PRO A 81 -3.85 28.76 -1.01
C PRO A 81 -4.35 30.16 -0.62
N PHE A 82 -5.56 30.49 -1.08
CA PHE A 82 -6.29 31.67 -0.67
C PHE A 82 -7.72 31.27 -0.29
N VAL A 83 -8.25 31.82 0.80
CA VAL A 83 -9.61 31.51 1.28
C VAL A 83 -10.48 32.77 1.31
N ILE A 84 -11.59 32.76 0.57
CA ILE A 84 -12.64 33.77 0.70
C ILE A 84 -13.79 33.17 1.51
N ILE A 85 -14.16 33.84 2.59
CA ILE A 85 -15.28 33.46 3.45
C ILE A 85 -16.42 34.43 3.18
N LEU A 86 -17.51 33.94 2.60
CA LEU A 86 -18.70 34.73 2.33
C LEU A 86 -19.57 34.84 3.60
N PRO A 87 -20.34 35.94 3.76
CA PRO A 87 -21.42 36.02 4.73
C PRO A 87 -22.28 34.76 4.77
N ASN A 88 -22.55 34.25 5.97
CA ASN A 88 -23.29 33.01 6.15
C ASN A 88 -24.67 33.07 5.50
N GLY A 89 -25.03 32.02 4.76
CA GLY A 89 -26.30 31.90 4.04
C GLY A 89 -26.42 32.82 2.81
N GLN A 90 -25.35 33.51 2.39
CA GLN A 90 -25.40 34.40 1.23
C GLN A 90 -25.79 33.67 -0.06
N THR A 91 -25.32 32.44 -0.23
CA THR A 91 -25.73 31.58 -1.34
C THR A 91 -25.70 30.11 -0.94
N SER A 92 -26.64 29.34 -1.49
CA SER A 92 -26.65 27.88 -1.46
C SER A 92 -26.38 27.29 -2.86
N SER A 93 -26.12 28.14 -3.85
CA SER A 93 -25.93 27.72 -5.25
C SER A 93 -24.46 27.46 -5.53
N SER A 94 -24.09 26.18 -5.63
CA SER A 94 -22.73 25.79 -6.03
C SER A 94 -22.33 26.39 -7.39
N LYS A 95 -23.30 26.59 -8.30
CA LYS A 95 -23.05 27.24 -9.58
C LYS A 95 -22.62 28.70 -9.42
N GLN A 96 -23.38 29.49 -8.66
CA GLN A 96 -23.04 30.90 -8.40
C GLN A 96 -21.68 31.01 -7.70
N LEU A 97 -21.41 30.12 -6.76
CA LEU A 97 -20.15 30.11 -6.02
C LEU A 97 -18.96 29.74 -6.93
N THR A 98 -19.16 28.83 -7.89
CA THR A 98 -18.13 28.47 -8.88
C THR A 98 -17.86 29.64 -9.84
N GLU A 99 -18.89 30.32 -10.32
CA GLU A 99 -18.75 31.52 -11.17
C GLU A 99 -18.00 32.63 -10.41
N PHE A 100 -18.38 32.89 -9.16
CA PHE A 100 -17.68 33.84 -8.29
C PHE A 100 -16.21 33.45 -8.07
N ALA A 101 -15.91 32.18 -7.78
CA ALA A 101 -14.53 31.74 -7.59
C ALA A 101 -13.67 31.96 -8.85
N GLN A 102 -14.22 31.72 -10.05
CA GLN A 102 -13.50 31.94 -11.31
C GLN A 102 -13.24 33.43 -11.57
N GLU A 103 -14.22 34.29 -11.32
CA GLU A 103 -14.09 35.74 -11.46
C GLU A 103 -13.07 36.30 -10.45
N ALA A 104 -13.24 35.98 -9.17
CA ALA A 104 -12.34 36.40 -8.10
C ALA A 104 -10.89 35.94 -8.33
N TYR A 105 -10.69 34.72 -8.87
CA TYR A 105 -9.34 34.26 -9.21
C TYR A 105 -8.66 35.17 -10.24
N GLY A 106 -9.37 35.56 -11.29
CA GLY A 106 -8.84 36.41 -12.35
C GLY A 106 -8.59 37.86 -11.91
N GLU A 107 -9.27 38.33 -10.86
CA GLU A 107 -9.05 39.65 -10.28
C GLU A 107 -7.92 39.67 -9.25
N LEU A 108 -7.82 38.63 -8.43
CA LEU A 108 -6.88 38.56 -7.31
C LEU A 108 -5.47 38.15 -7.74
N PHE A 109 -5.35 37.30 -8.75
CA PHE A 109 -4.07 36.67 -9.12
C PHE A 109 -3.69 36.96 -10.56
N SER A 110 -2.39 37.18 -10.78
CA SER A 110 -1.81 37.37 -12.12
C SER A 110 -0.89 36.21 -12.53
N ASP A 111 -0.78 35.20 -11.66
CA ASP A 111 -0.02 33.98 -11.90
C ASP A 111 -0.95 32.74 -11.90
N GLU A 112 -0.36 31.58 -12.14
CA GLU A 112 -1.07 30.31 -12.27
C GLU A 112 -0.76 29.35 -11.10
N GLY A 113 -0.09 29.83 -10.04
CA GLY A 113 0.37 29.05 -8.90
C GLY A 113 -0.57 29.11 -7.68
N HIS A 114 -1.67 29.87 -7.76
CA HIS A 114 -2.65 29.97 -6.69
C HIS A 114 -3.75 28.90 -6.74
N PHE A 115 -4.26 28.55 -5.55
CA PHE A 115 -5.50 27.79 -5.34
C PHE A 115 -6.46 28.62 -4.48
N LEU A 116 -7.59 29.01 -5.03
CA LEU A 116 -8.64 29.78 -4.35
C LEU A 116 -9.76 28.87 -3.89
N LEU A 117 -10.06 28.89 -2.59
CA LEU A 117 -11.26 28.31 -1.99
C LEU A 117 -12.24 29.44 -1.64
N VAL A 118 -13.49 29.31 -2.07
CA VAL A 118 -14.59 30.19 -1.66
C VAL A 118 -15.57 29.36 -0.84
N PHE A 119 -15.83 29.83 0.38
CA PHE A 119 -16.58 29.10 1.40
C PHE A 119 -17.80 29.93 1.86
N CYS A 120 -18.95 29.27 2.02
CA CYS A 120 -20.16 29.87 2.56
C CYS A 120 -20.88 28.88 3.48
N ASP A 121 -20.84 29.17 4.79
CA ASP A 121 -21.63 28.45 5.78
C ASP A 121 -23.13 28.67 5.56
N GLN A 122 -23.97 27.68 5.85
CA GLN A 122 -25.43 27.73 5.64
C GLN A 122 -26.23 28.00 6.91
N ASN A 123 -25.58 28.22 8.06
CA ASN A 123 -26.16 28.38 9.40
C ASN A 123 -27.02 27.18 9.88
N ASP A 124 -26.87 26.01 9.27
CA ASP A 124 -27.62 24.79 9.61
C ASP A 124 -26.70 23.60 9.90
N GLY A 125 -25.40 23.86 10.10
CA GLY A 125 -24.38 22.83 10.26
C GLY A 125 -23.93 22.22 8.93
N THR A 126 -24.24 22.86 7.81
CA THR A 126 -23.70 22.54 6.49
C THR A 126 -23.04 23.76 5.87
N TYR A 127 -22.21 23.54 4.85
CA TYR A 127 -21.57 24.58 4.07
C TYR A 127 -21.68 24.26 2.58
N VAL A 128 -21.51 25.29 1.75
CA VAL A 128 -21.21 25.13 0.33
C VAL A 128 -19.86 25.78 0.05
N CYS A 129 -19.05 25.14 -0.78
CA CYS A 129 -17.79 25.69 -1.23
C CYS A 129 -17.61 25.50 -2.74
N ALA A 130 -16.78 26.35 -3.34
CA ALA A 130 -16.27 26.18 -4.69
C ALA A 130 -14.80 26.59 -4.70
N TYR A 131 -14.09 26.24 -5.78
CA TYR A 131 -12.71 26.61 -5.93
C TYR A 131 -12.39 27.04 -7.37
N ALA A 132 -11.32 27.81 -7.49
CA ALA A 132 -10.66 28.11 -8.75
C ALA A 132 -9.15 27.95 -8.56
N LEU A 133 -8.46 27.47 -9.59
CA LEU A 133 -7.02 27.22 -9.50
C LEU A 133 -6.35 27.47 -10.84
N GLY A 134 -5.11 27.92 -10.74
CA GLY A 134 -4.27 28.14 -11.89
C GLY A 134 -3.78 26.85 -12.52
N THR A 135 -3.33 26.97 -13.75
CA THR A 135 -2.87 25.86 -14.58
C THR A 135 -1.61 25.19 -14.00
N GLN A 136 -0.69 25.97 -13.41
CA GLN A 136 0.49 25.41 -12.74
C GLN A 136 0.08 24.71 -11.45
N ALA A 137 -0.76 25.34 -10.62
CA ALA A 137 -1.29 24.76 -9.39
C ALA A 137 -1.97 23.40 -9.60
N ARG A 138 -2.64 23.21 -10.74
CA ARG A 138 -3.29 21.93 -11.10
C ARG A 138 -2.33 20.73 -11.18
N THR A 139 -1.03 20.96 -11.38
CA THR A 139 -0.03 19.86 -11.39
C THR A 139 0.16 19.23 -10.01
N VAL A 140 -0.16 19.97 -8.95
CA VAL A 140 -0.16 19.50 -7.56
C VAL A 140 -1.58 19.26 -7.07
N MET A 141 -2.49 20.21 -7.32
CA MET A 141 -3.90 20.14 -6.94
C MET A 141 -4.75 19.51 -8.07
N ASP A 142 -4.37 18.30 -8.48
CA ASP A 142 -5.14 17.48 -9.41
C ASP A 142 -6.42 16.92 -8.73
N PRO A 143 -7.34 16.28 -9.47
CA PRO A 143 -8.60 15.80 -8.90
C PRO A 143 -8.47 14.88 -7.67
N GLN A 144 -7.42 14.06 -7.56
CA GLN A 144 -7.21 13.26 -6.34
C GLN A 144 -6.83 14.13 -5.15
N ALA A 145 -5.97 15.14 -5.35
CA ALA A 145 -5.59 16.09 -4.31
C ALA A 145 -6.77 16.97 -3.87
N ILE A 146 -7.63 17.38 -4.82
CA ILE A 146 -8.88 18.06 -4.49
C ILE A 146 -9.78 17.18 -3.63
N GLY A 147 -9.94 15.90 -3.97
CA GLY A 147 -10.71 14.96 -3.15
C GLY A 147 -10.15 14.81 -1.72
N VAL A 148 -8.83 14.81 -1.55
CA VAL A 148 -8.20 14.83 -0.22
C VAL A 148 -8.51 16.13 0.53
N LEU A 149 -8.46 17.28 -0.15
CA LEU A 149 -8.81 18.57 0.45
C LEU A 149 -10.28 18.60 0.90
N GLU A 150 -11.20 18.15 0.05
CA GLU A 150 -12.63 18.06 0.35
C GLU A 150 -12.88 17.17 1.57
N GLN A 151 -12.24 16.00 1.65
CA GLN A 151 -12.35 15.13 2.83
C GLN A 151 -11.83 15.77 4.11
N ASN A 152 -10.68 16.46 4.04
CA ASN A 152 -10.13 17.15 5.21
C ASN A 152 -11.00 18.34 5.62
N LEU A 153 -11.57 19.08 4.66
CA LEU A 153 -12.48 20.19 4.93
C LEU A 153 -13.73 19.70 5.64
N GLU A 154 -14.38 18.66 5.10
CA GLU A 154 -15.55 18.03 5.72
C GLU A 154 -15.23 17.56 7.14
N LYS A 155 -14.12 16.84 7.32
CA LYS A 155 -13.68 16.31 8.61
C LYS A 155 -13.49 17.44 9.64
N ASN A 156 -12.79 18.50 9.26
CA ASN A 156 -12.46 19.58 10.16
C ASN A 156 -13.65 20.50 10.43
N TYR A 157 -14.52 20.74 9.44
CA TYR A 157 -15.75 21.52 9.61
C TYR A 157 -16.72 20.84 10.58
N LEU A 158 -16.82 19.51 10.54
CA LEU A 158 -17.66 18.74 11.46
C LEU A 158 -17.03 18.52 12.85
N ASP A 159 -15.79 18.97 13.07
CA ASP A 159 -15.12 18.92 14.37
C ASP A 159 -15.38 20.20 15.17
N TYR A 160 -16.45 20.19 15.96
CA TYR A 160 -16.84 21.30 16.83
C TYR A 160 -15.83 21.66 17.94
N SER A 161 -14.74 20.91 18.09
CA SER A 161 -13.64 21.29 19.00
C SER A 161 -12.67 22.29 18.38
N LEU A 162 -12.71 22.47 17.05
CA LEU A 162 -11.86 23.41 16.33
C LEU A 162 -12.48 24.81 16.33
N SER A 163 -11.61 25.82 16.38
CA SER A 163 -11.96 27.20 16.00
C SER A 163 -12.16 27.32 14.48
N GLU A 164 -12.88 28.35 14.07
CA GLU A 164 -13.12 28.69 12.65
C GLU A 164 -11.80 28.79 11.86
N GLU A 165 -10.76 29.40 12.44
CA GLU A 165 -9.44 29.46 11.80
C GLU A 165 -8.78 28.09 11.68
N GLN A 166 -8.95 27.22 12.69
CA GLN A 166 -8.39 25.88 12.70
C GLN A 166 -9.04 24.96 11.67
N ILE A 167 -10.32 25.17 11.34
CA ILE A 167 -11.00 24.41 10.28
C ILE A 167 -10.19 24.50 8.98
N PHE A 168 -9.90 25.72 8.53
CA PHE A 168 -9.14 25.94 7.31
C PHE A 168 -7.65 25.63 7.46
N SER A 169 -7.04 26.06 8.57
CA SER A 169 -5.61 25.84 8.85
C SER A 169 -5.27 24.34 8.82
N ASN A 170 -6.03 23.52 9.54
CA ASN A 170 -5.84 22.07 9.57
C ASN A 170 -6.15 21.45 8.21
N THR A 171 -7.20 21.90 7.53
CA THR A 171 -7.58 21.39 6.20
C THR A 171 -6.42 21.50 5.21
N PHE A 172 -5.83 22.68 5.08
CA PHE A 172 -4.70 22.86 4.18
C PHE A 172 -3.45 22.11 4.69
N ALA A 173 -3.11 22.21 5.97
CA ALA A 173 -1.91 21.55 6.48
C ALA A 173 -1.94 20.02 6.34
N GLU A 174 -3.07 19.40 6.67
CA GLU A 174 -3.27 17.95 6.51
C GLU A 174 -3.30 17.54 5.04
N THR A 175 -3.93 18.35 4.18
CA THR A 175 -3.95 18.09 2.73
C THR A 175 -2.53 18.08 2.18
N ALA A 176 -1.71 19.09 2.48
CA ALA A 176 -0.31 19.13 2.05
C ALA A 176 0.46 17.88 2.52
N ASN A 177 0.30 17.50 3.79
CA ASN A 177 0.94 16.30 4.31
C ASN A 177 0.50 15.05 3.55
N GLN A 178 -0.79 14.90 3.25
CA GLN A 178 -1.31 13.71 2.58
C GLN A 178 -0.91 13.64 1.11
N ILE A 179 -1.07 14.73 0.36
CA ILE A 179 -0.84 14.74 -1.11
C ILE A 179 0.65 14.73 -1.46
N MET A 180 1.51 15.26 -0.57
CA MET A 180 2.97 15.28 -0.74
C MET A 180 3.66 14.06 -0.12
N GLN A 181 2.96 13.25 0.65
CA GLN A 181 3.48 11.95 1.09
C GLN A 181 3.58 11.04 -0.13
N VAL A 182 4.82 10.69 -0.49
CA VAL A 182 5.09 9.61 -1.42
C VAL A 182 4.59 8.32 -0.76
N HIS A 183 3.40 7.86 -1.11
CA HIS A 183 3.04 6.46 -0.90
C HIS A 183 3.94 5.63 -1.82
N SER A 184 5.17 5.39 -1.36
CA SER A 184 5.91 4.20 -1.75
C SER A 184 4.94 3.06 -1.46
N ALA A 185 4.39 2.42 -2.50
CA ALA A 185 3.59 1.21 -2.36
C ALA A 185 4.20 0.38 -1.23
N PRO A 186 3.43 0.01 -0.18
CA PRO A 186 3.99 -0.34 1.12
C PRO A 186 5.06 -1.41 0.90
N SER A 187 6.32 -0.99 0.97
CA SER A 187 7.47 -1.85 0.68
C SER A 187 7.53 -3.00 1.69
N GLY A 188 6.86 -2.83 2.83
CA GLY A 188 6.57 -3.89 3.79
C GLY A 188 5.59 -4.95 3.30
N ARG A 189 4.59 -4.65 2.44
CA ARG A 189 3.67 -5.67 1.90
C ARG A 189 4.33 -6.52 0.83
N ILE A 190 5.06 -5.88 -0.10
CA ILE A 190 5.86 -6.61 -1.10
C ILE A 190 7.00 -7.36 -0.40
N GLY A 191 7.67 -6.74 0.57
CA GLY A 191 8.71 -7.36 1.38
C GLY A 191 8.19 -8.57 2.19
N TYR A 192 7.00 -8.47 2.78
CA TYR A 192 6.36 -9.56 3.50
C TYR A 192 5.96 -10.72 2.58
N VAL A 193 5.37 -10.42 1.41
CA VAL A 193 5.02 -11.42 0.40
C VAL A 193 6.28 -12.11 -0.13
N ILE A 194 7.33 -11.36 -0.47
CA ILE A 194 8.62 -11.91 -0.91
C ILE A 194 9.25 -12.74 0.22
N ALA A 195 9.21 -12.28 1.47
CA ALA A 195 9.76 -13.02 2.60
C ALA A 195 9.05 -14.37 2.82
N ILE A 196 7.72 -14.41 2.71
CA ILE A 196 6.95 -15.67 2.78
C ILE A 196 7.30 -16.58 1.61
N LEU A 197 7.42 -16.04 0.40
CA LEU A 197 7.72 -16.81 -0.82
C LEU A 197 9.14 -17.40 -0.76
N VAL A 198 10.12 -16.60 -0.33
CA VAL A 198 11.52 -17.03 -0.13
C VAL A 198 11.61 -18.07 0.98
N ALA A 199 10.95 -17.86 2.12
CA ALA A 199 10.91 -18.84 3.21
C ALA A 199 10.31 -20.19 2.75
N GLY A 200 9.23 -20.14 1.96
CA GLY A 200 8.64 -21.33 1.35
C GLY A 200 9.60 -22.08 0.42
N VAL A 201 10.33 -21.35 -0.44
CA VAL A 201 11.35 -21.94 -1.34
C VAL A 201 12.50 -22.58 -0.57
N VAL A 202 13.01 -21.90 0.47
CA VAL A 202 14.10 -22.43 1.31
C VAL A 202 13.69 -23.72 2.01
N ILE A 203 12.48 -23.79 2.56
CA ILE A 203 11.94 -25.01 3.18
C ILE A 203 11.85 -26.15 2.15
N CYS A 204 11.36 -25.86 0.95
CA CYS A 204 11.31 -26.83 -0.15
C CYS A 204 12.69 -27.38 -0.52
N VAL A 205 13.70 -26.51 -0.64
CA VAL A 205 15.07 -26.91 -0.97
C VAL A 205 15.68 -27.80 0.12
N ILE A 206 15.51 -27.44 1.39
CA ILE A 206 15.99 -28.22 2.54
C ILE A 206 15.37 -29.63 2.53
N VAL A 207 14.06 -29.73 2.25
CA VAL A 207 13.36 -31.02 2.17
C VAL A 207 13.88 -31.88 1.01
N ILE A 208 14.11 -31.29 -0.16
CA ILE A 208 14.65 -32.00 -1.33
C ILE A 208 16.05 -32.56 -1.04
N ILE A 209 16.94 -31.74 -0.46
CA ILE A 209 18.30 -32.17 -0.08
C ILE A 209 18.25 -33.29 0.96
N SER A 210 17.40 -33.15 1.98
CA SER A 210 17.23 -34.14 3.04
C SER A 210 16.73 -35.49 2.50
N ASN A 211 15.82 -35.46 1.51
CA ASN A 211 15.31 -36.66 0.87
C ASN A 211 16.36 -37.32 -0.04
N LYS A 212 17.16 -36.54 -0.77
CA LYS A 212 18.28 -37.08 -1.57
C LYS A 212 19.29 -37.78 -0.67
N LYS A 213 19.69 -37.16 0.45
CA LYS A 213 20.60 -37.77 1.43
C LYS A 213 20.04 -39.05 2.04
N LYS A 214 18.75 -39.07 2.39
CA LYS A 214 18.09 -40.29 2.90
C LYS A 214 18.06 -41.41 1.85
N LYS A 215 17.80 -41.07 0.59
CA LYS A 215 17.80 -42.04 -0.51
C LYS A 215 19.20 -42.60 -0.76
N GLN A 216 20.22 -41.74 -0.77
CA GLN A 216 21.61 -42.15 -0.92
C GLN A 216 22.09 -43.01 0.25
N ALA A 217 21.76 -42.65 1.49
CA ALA A 217 22.09 -43.47 2.66
C ALA A 217 21.41 -44.84 2.61
N LEU A 218 20.18 -44.92 2.09
CA LEU A 218 19.48 -46.18 1.90
C LEU A 218 20.14 -47.03 0.80
N GLU A 219 20.51 -46.42 -0.33
CA GLU A 219 21.21 -47.08 -1.43
C GLU A 219 22.61 -47.55 -1.00
N GLU A 220 23.33 -46.78 -0.19
CA GLU A 220 24.62 -47.18 0.39
C GLU A 220 24.48 -48.33 1.38
N GLN A 221 23.44 -48.32 2.22
CA GLN A 221 23.15 -49.44 3.12
C GLN A 221 22.80 -50.71 2.34
N GLN A 222 22.00 -50.59 1.29
CA GLN A 222 21.66 -51.72 0.41
C GLN A 222 22.91 -52.25 -0.32
N ARG A 223 23.77 -51.35 -0.81
CA ARG A 223 25.04 -51.74 -1.46
C ARG A 223 25.98 -52.45 -0.48
N LYS A 224 26.08 -51.98 0.77
CA LYS A 224 26.86 -52.64 1.82
C LYS A 224 26.30 -54.02 2.16
N GLN A 225 24.98 -54.17 2.28
CA GLN A 225 24.33 -55.46 2.53
C GLN A 225 24.52 -56.46 1.38
N ILE A 226 24.51 -55.98 0.12
CA ILE A 226 24.79 -56.82 -1.05
C ILE A 226 26.26 -57.24 -1.09
N LEU A 227 27.19 -56.32 -0.78
CA LEU A 227 28.61 -56.64 -0.70
C LEU A 227 28.91 -57.64 0.42
N ASP A 228 28.36 -57.44 1.63
CA ASP A 228 28.50 -58.39 2.75
C ASP A 228 27.88 -59.77 2.44
N ALA A 229 26.81 -59.82 1.63
CA ALA A 229 26.20 -61.07 1.20
C ALA A 229 27.03 -61.82 0.13
N ILE A 230 27.87 -61.10 -0.62
CA ILE A 230 28.80 -61.67 -1.60
C ILE A 230 30.10 -62.12 -0.92
N ASP A 231 30.53 -61.42 0.14
CA ASP A 231 31.74 -61.73 0.92
C ASP A 231 31.51 -62.78 2.04
N GLN A 232 30.25 -63.20 2.27
CA GLN A 232 29.99 -64.35 3.15
C GLN A 232 30.62 -65.62 2.55
N PRO A 233 31.36 -66.42 3.35
CA PRO A 233 32.15 -67.53 2.81
C PRO A 233 31.30 -68.49 1.98
N LEU A 234 31.82 -68.88 0.82
CA LEU A 234 31.28 -69.89 -0.10
C LEU A 234 31.05 -71.29 0.53
N GLU A 235 31.29 -71.48 1.83
CA GLU A 235 31.09 -72.75 2.55
C GLU A 235 29.63 -73.26 2.54
N LYS A 236 28.64 -72.39 2.29
CA LYS A 236 27.24 -72.84 2.13
C LYS A 236 26.90 -73.38 0.75
N PHE A 237 27.80 -73.27 -0.22
CA PHE A 237 27.73 -74.01 -1.47
C PHE A 237 28.70 -75.20 -1.40
N SER A 238 28.55 -76.02 -0.36
CA SER A 238 29.32 -77.26 -0.23
C SER A 238 28.93 -78.20 -1.38
N ASP A 239 29.95 -78.73 -2.05
CA ASP A 239 29.97 -79.52 -3.30
C ASP A 239 28.93 -80.67 -3.43
N LYS A 240 28.17 -80.99 -2.38
CA LYS A 240 27.13 -82.03 -2.37
C LYS A 240 25.94 -81.74 -3.29
N GLU A 241 25.46 -80.49 -3.36
CA GLU A 241 24.29 -80.17 -4.21
C GLU A 241 24.64 -80.15 -5.70
N VAL A 242 25.89 -79.82 -6.02
CA VAL A 242 26.39 -79.77 -7.41
C VAL A 242 26.63 -81.19 -7.95
N GLU A 243 27.13 -82.10 -7.10
CA GLU A 243 27.34 -83.51 -7.46
C GLU A 243 26.02 -84.29 -7.55
N GLU A 244 25.03 -83.98 -6.70
CA GLU A 244 23.68 -84.56 -6.77
C GLU A 244 22.94 -84.12 -8.06
N LEU A 245 23.11 -82.85 -8.48
CA LEU A 245 22.54 -82.36 -9.73
C LEU A 245 23.20 -83.00 -10.97
N ALA A 246 24.53 -83.17 -10.96
CA ALA A 246 25.25 -83.85 -12.05
C ALA A 246 24.79 -85.30 -12.24
N SER A 247 24.61 -86.05 -11.14
CA SER A 247 24.15 -87.45 -11.17
C SER A 247 22.73 -87.61 -11.77
N LYS A 248 21.88 -86.58 -11.64
CA LYS A 248 20.50 -86.59 -12.14
C LYS A 248 20.38 -86.36 -13.65
N TYR A 249 21.39 -85.75 -14.27
CA TYR A 249 21.43 -85.54 -15.72
C TYR A 249 22.22 -86.64 -16.45
N GLU A 250 23.19 -87.29 -15.79
CA GLU A 250 23.93 -88.41 -16.38
C GLU A 250 23.12 -89.72 -16.41
N SER A 251 22.10 -89.85 -15.56
CA SER A 251 21.17 -90.99 -15.53
C SER A 251 19.94 -90.82 -16.44
N ALA A 252 19.83 -89.70 -17.16
CA ALA A 252 18.72 -89.42 -18.07
C ALA A 252 19.03 -89.67 -19.57
N ASP A 253 20.25 -90.12 -19.90
CA ASP A 253 20.69 -90.35 -21.29
C ASP A 253 21.27 -91.76 -21.54
N LYS A 254 20.68 -92.80 -20.90
CA LYS A 254 20.84 -94.21 -21.29
C LYS A 254 19.52 -94.97 -21.23
#